data_AF-A0A944AGQ9-F1
#
_entry.id   AF-A0A944AGQ9-F1
#
_cell.length_a   1.000
_cell.length_b   1.000
_cell.length_c   1.000
_cell.angle_alpha   90.00
_cell.angle_beta   90.00
_cell.angle_gamma   90.00
#
_symmetry.space_group_name_H-M   'P 1'
#
loop_
_entity.id
_entity.type
_entity.pdbx_description
1 polymer ?
#
loop_
_entity_poly.entity_id
_entity_poly.type
_entity_poly.pdbx_seq_one_letter_code
_entity_poly.pdbx_strand_id
1 'polypeptide(L)'
;MYEEIIKHYQDFPIPGIDFIDIMPFLQNKDVFNSLIRDIDKVVDAPNVVTAEARGFLFAAPLLTVSDKVRNIIPARKKGKLPFAKGDLKDVAIMKEYGADHVFYRLSDIAAGVPNGDCFELTFFDDILATGGTAEGIALALNKEKIVLDGKEYSVKVTGFVFLVELASEIPGAAERLERIAPVHSIIKL
;
A
#
# COMPACT_ATOMS: atom_id res chain seq x y z
N MET A 1 18.64 0.80 -12.34
CA MET A 1 18.92 -0.62 -12.65
C MET A 1 17.73 -1.55 -12.40
N TYR A 2 16.63 -1.09 -11.79
CA TYR A 2 15.42 -1.91 -11.67
C TYR A 2 14.49 -1.76 -12.88
N GLU A 3 14.62 -0.67 -13.62
CA GLU A 3 13.87 -0.35 -14.83
C GLU A 3 14.02 -1.42 -15.91
N GLU A 4 15.23 -2.01 -16.06
CA GLU A 4 15.51 -3.07 -17.03
C GLU A 4 14.80 -4.41 -16.71
N ILE A 5 14.28 -4.56 -15.49
CA ILE A 5 13.58 -5.76 -15.01
C ILE A 5 12.08 -5.67 -15.33
N ILE A 6 11.55 -4.44 -15.42
CA ILE A 6 10.16 -4.18 -15.77
C ILE A 6 9.92 -4.59 -17.22
N LYS A 7 8.78 -5.25 -17.46
CA LYS A 7 8.30 -5.55 -18.80
C LYS A 7 7.12 -4.67 -19.15
N HIS A 8 7.10 -4.22 -20.40
CA HIS A 8 6.05 -3.39 -20.95
C HIS A 8 5.21 -4.22 -21.93
N TYR A 9 3.89 -4.11 -21.84
CA TYR A 9 2.94 -4.78 -22.70
C TYR A 9 1.97 -3.76 -23.27
N GLN A 10 2.24 -3.33 -24.49
CA GLN A 10 1.41 -2.38 -25.23
C GLN A 10 0.03 -2.98 -25.52
N ASP A 11 -1.00 -2.14 -25.50
CA ASP A 11 -2.39 -2.47 -25.79
C ASP A 11 -3.00 -3.54 -24.86
N PHE A 12 -2.55 -3.58 -23.60
CA PHE A 12 -3.09 -4.47 -22.56
C PHE A 12 -3.53 -3.67 -21.32
N PRO A 13 -4.67 -3.99 -20.68
CA PRO A 13 -5.66 -5.00 -21.07
C PRO A 13 -6.56 -4.55 -22.23
N ILE A 14 -6.45 -3.27 -22.63
CA ILE A 14 -7.20 -2.67 -23.73
C ILE A 14 -6.26 -1.81 -24.59
N PRO A 15 -6.63 -1.51 -25.85
CA PRO A 15 -5.83 -0.68 -26.73
C PRO A 15 -5.51 0.70 -26.14
N GLY A 16 -4.28 1.17 -26.34
CA GLY A 16 -3.78 2.47 -25.88
C GLY A 16 -3.23 2.49 -24.44
N ILE A 17 -3.20 1.36 -23.75
CA ILE A 17 -2.58 1.24 -22.42
C ILE A 17 -1.24 0.50 -22.53
N ASP A 18 -0.19 1.05 -21.92
CA ASP A 18 1.06 0.33 -21.67
C ASP A 18 1.01 -0.33 -20.29
N PHE A 19 0.88 -1.65 -20.26
CA PHE A 19 0.82 -2.39 -19.02
C PHE A 19 2.23 -2.65 -18.47
N ILE A 20 2.45 -2.18 -17.25
CA ILE A 20 3.69 -2.37 -16.50
C ILE A 20 3.64 -3.69 -15.74
N ASP A 21 4.40 -4.68 -16.21
CA ASP A 21 4.56 -5.97 -15.56
C ASP A 21 5.80 -5.99 -14.64
N ILE A 22 5.53 -6.10 -13.35
CA ILE A 22 6.51 -6.20 -12.26
C ILE A 22 6.77 -7.64 -11.80
N MET A 23 6.07 -8.64 -12.37
CA MET A 23 6.26 -10.04 -11.99
C MET A 23 7.71 -10.55 -12.17
N PRO A 24 8.53 -10.03 -13.11
CA PRO A 24 9.93 -10.45 -13.21
C PRO A 24 10.76 -10.24 -11.94
N PHE A 25 10.43 -9.28 -11.07
CA PHE A 25 11.12 -9.13 -9.78
C PHE A 25 11.03 -10.38 -8.90
N LEU A 26 9.93 -11.14 -9.02
CA LEU A 26 9.71 -12.37 -8.25
C LEU A 26 10.52 -13.57 -8.77
N GLN A 27 11.12 -13.44 -9.96
CA GLN A 27 11.79 -14.54 -10.66
C GLN A 27 13.30 -14.61 -10.37
N ASN A 28 13.84 -13.63 -9.63
CA ASN A 28 15.23 -13.60 -9.23
C ASN A 28 15.35 -13.26 -7.73
N LYS A 29 15.82 -14.23 -6.95
CA LYS A 29 15.94 -14.11 -5.49
C LYS A 29 16.82 -12.94 -5.05
N ASP A 30 17.95 -12.72 -5.69
CA ASP A 30 18.93 -11.71 -5.25
C ASP A 30 18.47 -10.30 -5.60
N VAL A 31 17.83 -10.14 -6.77
CA VAL A 31 17.12 -8.92 -7.15
C VAL A 31 16.00 -8.63 -6.16
N PHE A 32 15.14 -9.63 -5.88
CA PHE A 32 14.02 -9.46 -4.97
C PHE A 32 14.48 -9.05 -3.58
N ASN A 33 15.50 -9.73 -3.03
CA ASN A 33 16.06 -9.38 -1.73
C ASN A 33 16.61 -7.95 -1.71
N SER A 34 17.31 -7.52 -2.75
CA SER A 34 17.80 -6.15 -2.87
C SER A 34 16.65 -5.15 -2.91
N LEU A 35 15.61 -5.46 -3.69
CA LEU A 35 14.42 -4.61 -3.81
C LEU A 35 13.69 -4.46 -2.47
N ILE A 36 13.42 -5.55 -1.76
CA ILE A 36 12.75 -5.50 -0.46
C ILE A 36 13.57 -4.69 0.55
N ARG A 37 14.91 -4.77 0.53
CA ARG A 37 15.77 -3.92 1.37
C ARG A 37 15.69 -2.45 1.00
N ASP A 38 15.55 -2.12 -0.28
CA ASP A 38 15.38 -0.73 -0.73
C ASP A 38 13.99 -0.18 -0.34
N ILE A 39 12.95 -1.00 -0.44
CA ILE A 39 11.61 -0.67 0.10
C ILE A 39 11.68 -0.43 1.61
N ASP A 40 12.34 -1.30 2.38
CA ASP A 40 12.45 -1.15 3.83
C ASP A 40 13.15 0.16 4.25
N LYS A 41 14.09 0.67 3.46
CA LYS A 41 14.76 1.95 3.77
C LYS A 41 13.79 3.13 3.80
N VAL A 42 12.71 3.09 3.02
CA VAL A 42 11.73 4.18 2.91
C VAL A 42 10.43 3.93 3.69
N VAL A 43 10.22 2.70 4.19
CA VAL A 43 9.13 2.41 5.13
C VAL A 43 9.46 3.01 6.50
N ASP A 44 8.58 3.85 7.02
CA ASP A 44 8.82 4.67 8.22
C ASP A 44 8.02 4.24 9.46
N ALA A 45 7.05 3.32 9.30
CA ALA A 45 6.17 2.87 10.38
C ALA A 45 6.29 1.36 10.67
N PRO A 46 5.96 0.91 11.90
CA PRO A 46 5.96 -0.51 12.24
C PRO A 46 4.78 -1.29 11.64
N ASN A 47 3.74 -0.60 11.17
CA ASN A 47 2.58 -1.22 10.54
C ASN A 47 2.52 -0.80 9.08
N VAL A 48 2.35 -1.74 8.16
CA VAL A 48 2.20 -1.44 6.73
C VAL A 48 0.81 -1.84 6.29
N VAL A 49 0.05 -0.91 5.72
CA VAL A 49 -1.22 -1.23 5.05
C VAL A 49 -0.97 -1.37 3.56
N THR A 50 -1.56 -2.37 2.93
CA THR A 50 -1.38 -2.61 1.50
C THR A 50 -2.65 -3.15 0.87
N ALA A 51 -2.88 -2.82 -0.40
CA ALA A 51 -4.06 -3.25 -1.14
C ALA A 51 -3.81 -4.56 -1.89
N GLU A 52 -4.87 -5.36 -2.07
CA GLU A 52 -4.76 -6.61 -2.80
C GLU A 52 -4.52 -6.39 -4.32
N ALA A 53 -3.92 -7.33 -5.03
CA ALA A 53 -3.23 -8.51 -4.51
C ALA A 53 -1.71 -8.40 -4.63
N ARG A 54 -1.22 -7.64 -5.63
CA ARG A 54 0.21 -7.57 -5.96
C ARG A 54 1.01 -6.86 -4.87
N GLY A 55 0.46 -5.83 -4.23
CA GLY A 55 1.09 -5.17 -3.07
C GLY A 55 1.51 -6.17 -1.98
N PHE A 56 0.75 -7.24 -1.75
CA PHE A 56 1.08 -8.26 -0.74
C PHE A 56 2.39 -9.00 -1.04
N LEU A 57 2.71 -9.20 -2.32
CA LEU A 57 3.91 -9.93 -2.74
C LEU A 57 5.19 -9.20 -2.32
N PHE A 58 5.14 -7.87 -2.20
CA PHE A 58 6.28 -7.04 -1.85
C PHE A 58 6.21 -6.49 -0.42
N ALA A 59 5.01 -6.32 0.15
CA ALA A 59 4.86 -5.91 1.54
C ALA A 59 5.12 -7.05 2.54
N ALA A 60 4.61 -8.26 2.30
CA ALA A 60 4.75 -9.36 3.26
C ALA A 60 6.20 -9.74 3.60
N PRO A 61 7.16 -9.76 2.64
CA PRO A 61 8.57 -9.98 2.95
C PRO A 61 9.19 -9.00 3.95
N LEU A 62 8.64 -7.79 4.10
CA LEU A 62 9.14 -6.80 5.06
C LEU A 62 9.12 -7.33 6.50
N LEU A 63 8.17 -8.20 6.85
CA LEU A 63 8.11 -8.86 8.17
C LEU A 63 9.37 -9.69 8.50
N THR A 64 10.12 -10.11 7.48
CA THR A 64 11.32 -10.94 7.63
C THR A 64 12.61 -10.18 7.43
N VAL A 65 12.58 -9.06 6.69
CA VAL A 65 13.77 -8.29 6.31
C VAL A 65 13.94 -7.04 7.18
N SER A 66 12.84 -6.43 7.61
CA SER A 66 12.84 -5.20 8.39
C SER A 66 12.97 -5.48 9.88
N ASP A 67 13.83 -4.71 10.57
CA ASP A 67 13.84 -4.66 12.03
C ASP A 67 12.71 -3.78 12.60
N LYS A 68 12.03 -3.01 11.74
CA LYS A 68 11.00 -2.02 12.11
C LYS A 68 9.59 -2.57 11.92
N VAL A 69 9.31 -3.21 10.78
CA VAL A 69 7.96 -3.67 10.42
C VAL A 69 7.57 -4.87 11.26
N ARG A 70 6.40 -4.77 11.91
CA ARG A 70 5.82 -5.79 12.80
C ARG A 70 4.47 -6.30 12.32
N ASN A 71 3.78 -5.56 11.44
CA ASN A 71 2.43 -5.89 11.01
C ASN A 71 2.19 -5.52 9.54
N ILE A 72 1.43 -6.36 8.84
CA ILE A 72 0.92 -6.11 7.49
C ILE A 72 -0.62 -6.16 7.54
N ILE A 73 -1.26 -5.04 7.22
CA ILE A 73 -2.71 -4.86 7.25
C ILE A 73 -3.24 -4.97 5.82
N PRO A 74 -3.98 -6.04 5.48
CA PRO A 74 -4.51 -6.22 4.14
C PRO A 74 -5.78 -5.40 3.92
N ALA A 75 -5.81 -4.59 2.86
CA ALA A 75 -7.03 -4.03 2.29
C ALA A 75 -7.46 -4.86 1.07
N ARG A 76 -8.69 -5.37 1.07
CA ARG A 76 -9.18 -6.31 0.03
C ARG A 76 -10.56 -5.95 -0.49
N LYS A 77 -10.93 -6.45 -1.66
CA LYS A 77 -12.28 -6.34 -2.20
C LYS A 77 -13.31 -7.07 -1.35
N LYS A 78 -14.57 -6.75 -1.62
CA LYS A 78 -15.75 -7.33 -0.96
C LYS A 78 -15.68 -8.86 -0.89
N GLY A 79 -15.95 -9.40 0.29
CA GLY A 79 -16.04 -10.85 0.54
C GLY A 79 -14.70 -11.59 0.66
N LYS A 80 -13.56 -10.88 0.66
CA LYS A 80 -12.22 -11.49 0.78
C LYS A 80 -11.63 -11.51 2.19
N LEU A 81 -12.20 -10.74 3.12
CA LEU A 81 -11.81 -10.72 4.53
C LEU A 81 -12.94 -11.33 5.38
N PRO A 82 -12.67 -12.36 6.21
CA PRO A 82 -13.61 -12.82 7.23
C PRO A 82 -13.57 -11.87 8.43
N PHE A 83 -14.73 -11.55 9.02
CA PHE A 83 -14.85 -10.50 10.04
C PHE A 83 -15.96 -10.78 11.05
N ALA A 84 -15.76 -10.26 12.26
CA ALA A 84 -16.82 -10.14 13.27
C ALA A 84 -17.65 -8.87 13.02
N LYS A 85 -18.86 -8.81 13.59
CA LYS A 85 -19.73 -7.63 13.45
C LYS A 85 -19.02 -6.36 13.93
N GLY A 86 -18.99 -5.34 13.08
CA GLY A 86 -18.38 -4.03 13.38
C GLY A 86 -16.87 -3.94 13.12
N ASP A 87 -16.23 -5.03 12.74
CA ASP A 87 -14.79 -5.07 12.48
C ASP A 87 -14.41 -4.62 11.07
N LEU A 88 -15.23 -4.98 10.07
CA LEU A 88 -14.97 -4.63 8.67
C LEU A 88 -15.39 -3.19 8.36
N LYS A 89 -14.47 -2.44 7.77
CA LYS A 89 -14.70 -1.09 7.24
C LYS A 89 -14.79 -1.14 5.73
N ASP A 90 -15.66 -0.32 5.17
CA ASP A 90 -15.88 -0.19 3.74
C ASP A 90 -15.38 1.20 3.30
N VAL A 91 -14.49 1.22 2.31
CA VAL A 91 -13.92 2.42 1.73
C VAL A 91 -14.27 2.48 0.25
N ALA A 92 -15.04 3.50 -0.12
CA ALA A 92 -15.22 3.85 -1.52
C ALA A 92 -13.91 4.44 -2.05
N ILE A 93 -13.41 3.88 -3.15
CA ILE A 93 -12.21 4.34 -3.85
C ILE A 93 -12.56 4.68 -5.30
N MET A 94 -11.80 5.63 -5.87
CA MET A 94 -11.91 5.96 -7.29
C MET A 94 -10.77 5.27 -8.04
N LYS A 95 -11.12 4.52 -9.08
CA LYS A 95 -10.17 3.96 -10.05
C LYS A 95 -10.34 4.68 -11.38
N GLU A 96 -9.40 4.42 -12.29
CA GLU A 96 -9.43 4.93 -13.67
C GLU A 96 -10.73 4.59 -14.40
N TYR A 97 -11.30 3.41 -14.12
CA TYR A 97 -12.49 2.88 -14.79
C TYR A 97 -13.76 2.94 -13.93
N GLY A 98 -13.77 3.74 -12.85
CA GLY A 98 -14.95 3.98 -12.02
C GLY A 98 -14.74 3.73 -10.52
N ALA A 99 -15.83 3.90 -9.77
CA ALA A 99 -15.82 3.65 -8.33
C ALA A 99 -15.69 2.14 -8.03
N ASP A 100 -14.90 1.81 -7.02
CA ASP A 100 -14.79 0.47 -6.46
C ASP A 100 -14.76 0.57 -4.93
N HIS A 101 -14.80 -0.58 -4.25
CA HIS A 101 -14.79 -0.64 -2.80
C HIS A 101 -13.67 -1.56 -2.31
N VAL A 102 -12.95 -1.08 -1.30
CA VAL A 102 -11.95 -1.87 -0.56
C VAL A 102 -12.31 -1.89 0.91
N PHE A 103 -11.89 -2.95 1.57
CA PHE A 103 -12.26 -3.26 2.93
C PHE A 103 -11.01 -3.58 3.74
N TYR A 104 -10.95 -3.08 4.96
CA TYR A 104 -9.95 -3.43 5.97
C TYR A 104 -10.64 -3.79 7.28
N ARG A 105 -9.94 -4.48 8.18
CA ARG A 105 -10.46 -4.81 9.51
C ARG A 105 -9.79 -3.95 10.57
N LEU A 106 -10.56 -3.51 11.56
CA LEU A 106 -10.01 -2.84 12.73
C LEU A 106 -9.12 -3.78 13.55
N SER A 107 -9.48 -5.07 13.61
CA SER A 107 -8.70 -6.10 14.28
C SER A 107 -7.29 -6.29 13.68
N ASP A 108 -7.13 -6.10 12.36
CA ASP A 108 -5.81 -6.16 11.72
C ASP A 108 -4.93 -4.97 12.13
N ILE A 109 -5.52 -3.79 12.33
CA ILE A 109 -4.81 -2.60 12.85
C ILE A 109 -4.46 -2.82 14.32
N ALA A 110 -5.41 -3.32 15.10
CA ALA A 110 -5.27 -3.56 16.54
C ALA A 110 -4.22 -4.62 16.89
N ALA A 111 -3.95 -5.57 15.99
CA ALA A 111 -2.86 -6.55 16.11
C ALA A 111 -1.46 -5.94 15.89
N GLY A 112 -1.40 -4.68 15.42
CA GLY A 112 -0.17 -3.96 15.18
C GLY A 112 0.51 -3.43 16.43
N VAL A 113 1.52 -2.60 16.22
CA VAL A 113 2.28 -1.95 17.30
C VAL A 113 1.95 -0.46 17.30
N PRO A 114 1.40 0.09 18.40
CA PRO A 114 1.22 1.53 18.54
C PRO A 114 2.53 2.21 18.92
N ASN A 115 2.70 3.45 18.48
CA ASN A 115 3.70 4.39 18.95
C ASN A 115 3.02 5.43 19.86
N GLY A 116 3.18 5.28 21.17
CA GLY A 116 2.42 6.06 22.16
C GLY A 116 0.92 5.79 22.03
N ASP A 117 0.15 6.82 21.66
CA ASP A 117 -1.32 6.77 21.53
C ASP A 117 -1.77 6.74 20.05
N CYS A 118 -0.88 6.35 19.15
CA CYS A 118 -1.13 6.31 17.70
C CYS A 118 -0.65 5.00 17.08
N PHE A 119 -1.50 4.35 16.29
CA PHE A 119 -1.05 3.38 15.29
C PHE A 119 -0.58 4.16 14.07
N GLU A 120 0.74 4.19 13.87
CA GLU A 120 1.38 4.76 12.68
C GLU A 120 1.48 3.69 11.60
N LEU A 121 1.07 4.03 10.38
CA LEU A 121 0.96 3.13 9.24
C LEU A 121 1.69 3.71 8.03
N THR A 122 2.51 2.91 7.35
CA THR A 122 2.96 3.22 5.98
C THR A 122 2.00 2.56 5.00
N PHE A 123 1.47 3.30 4.03
CA PHE A 123 0.73 2.70 2.92
C PHE A 123 1.72 2.17 1.88
N PHE A 124 1.57 0.93 1.44
CA PHE A 124 2.38 0.32 0.39
C PHE A 124 1.50 -0.24 -0.74
N ASP A 125 1.85 0.08 -1.99
CA ASP A 125 1.32 -0.61 -3.16
C ASP A 125 2.39 -0.76 -4.25
N ASP A 126 2.11 -1.59 -5.24
CA ASP A 126 3.09 -1.87 -6.28
C ASP A 126 3.18 -0.77 -7.34
N ILE A 127 2.05 -0.20 -7.78
CA ILE A 127 2.01 0.84 -8.80
C ILE A 127 1.22 2.06 -8.32
N LEU A 128 1.85 3.23 -8.32
CA LEU A 128 1.19 4.52 -8.27
C LEU A 128 0.76 4.94 -9.68
N ALA A 129 -0.52 4.72 -9.98
CA ALA A 129 -1.18 5.27 -11.15
C ALA A 129 -1.92 6.57 -10.76
N THR A 130 -3.25 6.58 -10.70
CA THR A 130 -4.01 7.80 -10.27
C THR A 130 -3.93 8.14 -8.78
N GLY A 131 -3.47 7.22 -7.92
CA GLY A 131 -3.40 7.40 -6.46
C GLY A 131 -4.74 7.34 -5.71
N GLY A 132 -5.88 7.25 -6.40
CA GLY A 132 -7.21 7.30 -5.76
C GLY A 132 -7.50 6.19 -4.74
N THR A 133 -6.91 5.01 -4.93
CA THR A 133 -7.03 3.89 -3.96
C THR A 133 -6.26 4.19 -2.68
N ALA A 134 -5.00 4.61 -2.81
CA ALA A 134 -4.14 4.96 -1.68
C ALA A 134 -4.72 6.13 -0.87
N GLU A 135 -5.20 7.17 -1.56
CA GLU A 135 -5.83 8.33 -0.93
C GLU A 135 -7.08 7.93 -0.12
N GLY A 136 -8.00 7.18 -0.73
CA GLY A 136 -9.24 6.78 -0.08
C GLY A 136 -8.99 5.94 1.17
N ILE A 137 -8.07 4.97 1.08
CA ILE A 137 -7.68 4.13 2.22
C ILE A 137 -7.04 4.99 3.32
N ALA A 138 -6.10 5.87 2.99
CA ALA A 138 -5.42 6.70 3.98
C ALA A 138 -6.38 7.67 4.70
N LEU A 139 -7.29 8.32 3.96
CA LEU A 139 -8.28 9.21 4.55
C LEU A 139 -9.30 8.47 5.44
N ALA A 140 -9.62 7.21 5.12
CA ALA A 140 -10.47 6.38 5.96
C ALA A 140 -9.74 5.98 7.25
N LEU A 141 -8.51 5.45 7.12
CA LEU A 141 -7.69 5.06 8.26
C LEU A 141 -7.42 6.21 9.21
N ASN A 142 -7.11 7.41 8.71
CA ASN A 142 -6.84 8.60 9.54
C ASN A 142 -8.04 9.04 10.40
N LYS A 143 -9.25 8.52 10.14
CA LYS A 143 -10.46 8.78 10.93
C LYS A 143 -10.75 7.68 11.96
N GLU A 144 -10.02 6.56 11.91
CA GLU A 144 -10.27 5.43 12.78
C GLU A 144 -9.71 5.64 14.18
N LYS A 145 -10.35 4.94 15.11
CA LYS A 145 -9.93 4.83 16.51
C LYS A 145 -9.91 3.36 16.89
N ILE A 146 -8.83 2.94 17.54
CA ILE A 146 -8.67 1.57 18.04
C ILE A 146 -8.73 1.61 19.56
N VAL A 147 -9.57 0.77 20.17
CA VAL A 147 -9.68 0.67 21.63
C VAL A 147 -9.04 -0.65 22.07
N LEU A 148 -7.96 -0.55 22.85
CA LEU A 148 -7.29 -1.69 23.48
C LEU A 148 -7.23 -1.46 24.99
N ASP A 149 -7.68 -2.43 25.77
CA ASP A 149 -7.65 -2.41 27.24
C ASP A 149 -8.23 -1.13 27.86
N GLY A 150 -9.30 -0.61 27.25
CA GLY A 150 -9.99 0.61 27.69
C GLY A 150 -9.29 1.92 27.31
N LYS A 151 -8.17 1.87 26.59
CA LYS A 151 -7.46 3.03 26.04
C LYS A 151 -7.75 3.19 24.55
N GLU A 152 -8.03 4.42 24.14
CA GLU A 152 -8.21 4.78 22.73
C GLU A 152 -6.88 5.19 22.08
N TYR A 153 -6.64 4.68 20.89
CA TYR A 153 -5.52 4.99 20.04
C TYR A 153 -6.03 5.60 18.73
N SER A 154 -5.36 6.66 18.28
CA SER A 154 -5.56 7.19 16.93
C SER A 154 -4.90 6.29 15.88
N VAL A 155 -5.29 6.44 14.62
CA VAL A 155 -4.64 5.79 13.48
C VAL A 155 -4.16 6.88 12.53
N LYS A 156 -2.92 6.76 12.03
CA LYS A 156 -2.33 7.74 11.12
C LYS A 156 -1.49 7.06 10.04
N VAL A 157 -1.77 7.37 8.78
CA VAL A 157 -0.86 7.09 7.67
C VAL A 157 0.25 8.13 7.67
N THR A 158 1.50 7.68 7.82
CA THR A 158 2.70 8.53 7.95
C THR A 158 3.47 8.70 6.66
N GLY A 159 3.26 7.79 5.70
CA GLY A 159 3.89 7.85 4.38
C GLY A 159 3.25 6.88 3.39
N PHE A 160 3.52 7.12 2.11
CA PHE A 160 3.16 6.24 1.00
C PHE A 160 4.43 5.72 0.34
N VAL A 161 4.48 4.43 0.06
CA VAL A 161 5.59 3.77 -0.63
C VAL A 161 5.05 3.01 -1.83
N PHE A 162 5.66 3.22 -3.00
CA PHE A 162 5.32 2.53 -4.23
C PHE A 162 6.55 1.87 -4.86
N LEU A 163 6.37 0.71 -5.48
CA LEU A 163 7.45 0.10 -6.26
C LEU A 163 7.68 0.91 -7.55
N VAL A 164 6.61 1.21 -8.29
CA VAL A 164 6.65 1.97 -9.55
C VAL A 164 5.66 3.13 -9.48
N GLU A 165 6.05 4.30 -9.98
CA GLU A 165 5.19 5.45 -10.22
C GLU A 165 5.14 5.76 -11.72
N LEU A 166 3.93 5.92 -12.27
CA LEU A 166 3.69 6.30 -13.67
C LEU A 166 3.69 7.84 -13.79
N ALA A 167 4.82 8.46 -13.48
CA ALA A 167 4.94 9.91 -13.33
C ALA A 167 4.77 10.63 -14.68
N SER A 168 5.26 10.02 -15.77
CA SER A 168 5.18 10.56 -17.12
C SER A 168 3.75 10.52 -17.68
N GLU A 169 3.05 9.41 -17.49
CA GLU A 169 1.70 9.19 -18.02
C GLU A 169 0.61 9.83 -17.14
N ILE A 170 0.82 9.85 -15.82
CA ILE A 170 -0.16 10.32 -14.83
C ILE A 170 0.50 11.34 -13.88
N PRO A 171 0.84 12.54 -14.36
CA PRO A 171 1.42 13.58 -13.53
C PRO A 171 0.43 14.05 -12.46
N GLY A 172 0.92 14.43 -11.28
CA GLY A 172 0.10 14.94 -10.18
C GLY A 172 -0.36 13.89 -9.17
N ALA A 173 -0.11 12.61 -9.41
CA ALA A 173 -0.56 11.53 -8.53
C ALA A 173 0.17 11.53 -7.18
N ALA A 174 1.49 11.75 -7.18
CA ALA A 174 2.26 11.88 -5.95
C ALA A 174 1.85 13.14 -5.17
N GLU A 175 1.74 14.29 -5.84
CA GLU A 175 1.36 15.57 -5.24
C GLU A 175 -0.04 15.53 -4.62
N ARG A 176 -0.94 14.71 -5.17
CA ARG A 176 -2.25 14.43 -4.56
C ARG A 176 -2.09 13.77 -3.20
N LEU A 177 -1.27 12.73 -3.10
CA LEU A 177 -1.04 11.97 -1.87
C LEU A 177 -0.18 12.74 -0.86
N GLU A 178 0.74 13.58 -1.31
CA GLU A 178 1.58 14.45 -0.47
C GLU A 178 0.77 15.46 0.36
N ARG A 179 -0.50 15.72 -0.01
CA ARG A 179 -1.44 16.48 0.83
C ARG A 179 -1.81 15.76 2.14
N ILE A 180 -1.58 14.45 2.21
CA ILE A 180 -1.85 13.60 3.36
C ILE A 180 -0.54 13.26 4.08
N ALA A 181 0.43 12.71 3.35
CA ALA A 181 1.72 12.26 3.88
C ALA A 181 2.77 12.13 2.75
N PRO A 182 4.09 12.15 3.04
CA PRO A 182 5.14 12.01 2.04
C PRO A 182 5.01 10.77 1.16
N VAL A 183 5.42 10.88 -0.10
CA VAL A 183 5.40 9.79 -1.09
C VAL A 183 6.82 9.40 -1.48
N HIS A 184 7.10 8.09 -1.50
CA HIS A 184 8.34 7.51 -1.97
C HIS A 184 8.06 6.45 -3.03
N SER A 185 8.73 6.56 -4.18
CA SER A 185 8.64 5.58 -5.26
C SER A 185 10.04 5.04 -5.55
N ILE A 186 10.18 3.70 -5.59
CA ILE A 186 11.48 3.07 -5.87
C ILE A 186 11.89 3.30 -7.33
N ILE A 187 10.92 3.27 -8.24
CA ILE A 187 11.09 3.48 -9.67
C ILE A 187 10.08 4.54 -10.12
N LYS A 188 10.51 5.49 -10.94
CA LYS A 188 9.64 6.47 -11.60
C LYS A 188 9.77 6.29 -13.10
N LEU A 189 8.66 6.01 -13.76
CA LEU A 189 8.53 5.89 -15.22
C LEU A 189 7.89 7.16 -15.78
#